data_AF-B7P7N0-F1
#
_entry.id   AF-B7P7N0-F1
#
_cell.length_a   1.000
_cell.length_b   1.000
_cell.length_c   1.000
_cell.angle_alpha   90.00
_cell.angle_beta   90.00
_cell.angle_gamma   90.00
#
_symmetry.space_group_name_H-M   'P 1'
#
loop_
_entity.id
_entity.type
_entity.pdbx_description
1 polymer ?
#
loop_
_entity_poly.entity_id
_entity_poly.type
_entity_poly.pdbx_seq_one_letter_code
_entity_poly.pdbx_strand_id
1 'polypeptide(L)'
;CLGNHEFDDGPEGLVPFIKKMEEAKVTVLGTNLDTSEEPLFNDTTLNKSIIYEVGNVKVGVMGVVTQETMMIARPGKVKILDEIQSIEAEVKVLKERGVKVYIVISHVGFDKDMEIARSVPELHLVVGGHTNTFLYNGNLLQHSV
;
A
#
# COMPACT_ATOMS: atom_id res chain seq x y z
N CYS A 1 -5.15 0.76 -1.27
CA CYS A 1 -4.20 0.29 -0.24
C CYS A 1 -4.96 0.20 1.08
N LEU A 2 -4.60 -0.74 1.94
CA LEU A 2 -5.07 -0.75 3.33
C LEU A 2 -4.34 0.33 4.14
N GLY A 3 -5.03 0.96 5.08
CA GLY A 3 -4.46 1.74 6.17
C GLY A 3 -4.54 0.98 7.49
N ASN A 4 -4.15 1.64 8.59
CA ASN A 4 -4.15 1.01 9.90
C ASN A 4 -5.56 0.74 10.43
N HIS A 5 -6.52 1.62 10.13
CA HIS A 5 -7.90 1.53 10.64
C HIS A 5 -8.69 0.37 10.02
N GLU A 6 -8.28 -0.14 8.86
CA GLU A 6 -8.86 -1.36 8.29
C GLU A 6 -8.60 -2.60 9.17
N PHE A 7 -7.74 -2.50 10.19
CA PHE A 7 -7.44 -3.57 11.16
C PHE A 7 -8.09 -3.34 12.54
N ASP A 8 -8.91 -2.31 12.74
CA ASP A 8 -9.51 -1.98 14.06
C ASP A 8 -10.42 -3.12 14.56
N ASP A 9 -11.22 -3.70 13.65
CA ASP A 9 -12.10 -4.83 13.92
C ASP A 9 -11.40 -6.20 13.71
N GLY A 10 -10.10 -6.18 13.43
CA GLY A 10 -9.27 -7.34 13.15
C GLY A 10 -9.63 -8.11 11.88
N PRO A 11 -9.04 -9.31 11.68
CA PRO A 11 -9.29 -10.14 10.50
C PRO A 11 -10.78 -10.46 10.28
N GLU A 12 -11.57 -10.52 11.35
CA GLU A 12 -13.03 -10.71 11.32
C GLU A 12 -13.77 -9.59 10.58
N GLY A 13 -13.29 -8.35 10.66
CA GLY A 13 -13.81 -7.21 9.90
C GLY A 13 -13.15 -7.05 8.53
N LEU A 14 -11.82 -7.27 8.47
CA LEU A 14 -11.01 -7.06 7.28
C LEU A 14 -11.34 -8.03 6.15
N VAL A 15 -11.51 -9.33 6.44
CA VAL A 15 -11.78 -10.34 5.41
C VAL A 15 -13.12 -10.08 4.70
N PRO A 16 -14.25 -9.85 5.41
CA PRO A 16 -15.50 -9.45 4.76
C PRO A 16 -15.39 -8.15 3.97
N PHE A 17 -14.62 -7.17 4.44
CA PHE A 17 -14.36 -5.94 3.70
C PHE A 17 -13.65 -6.23 2.37
N ILE A 18 -12.58 -7.04 2.38
CA ILE A 18 -11.85 -7.42 1.16
C ILE A 18 -12.78 -8.11 0.16
N LYS A 19 -13.63 -9.06 0.61
CA LYS A 19 -14.61 -9.73 -0.25
C LYS A 19 -15.59 -8.74 -0.88
N LYS A 20 -16.11 -7.79 -0.11
CA LYS A 20 -16.99 -6.73 -0.64
C LYS A 20 -16.29 -5.83 -1.65
N MET A 21 -15.01 -5.52 -1.44
CA MET A 21 -14.22 -4.75 -2.40
C MET A 21 -14.02 -5.53 -3.69
N GLU A 22 -13.76 -6.83 -3.61
CA GLU A 22 -13.67 -7.71 -4.78
C GLU A 22 -15.00 -7.75 -5.57
N GLU A 23 -16.14 -7.89 -4.89
CA GLU A 23 -17.48 -7.79 -5.51
C GLU A 23 -17.69 -6.43 -6.21
N ALA A 24 -17.17 -5.35 -5.63
CA ALA A 24 -17.20 -4.00 -6.19
C ALA A 24 -16.13 -3.76 -7.27
N LYS A 25 -15.33 -4.78 -7.64
CA LYS A 25 -14.22 -4.70 -8.60
C LYS A 25 -13.12 -3.72 -8.17
N VAL A 26 -12.92 -3.56 -6.86
CA VAL A 26 -11.86 -2.77 -6.26
C VAL A 26 -10.78 -3.72 -5.75
N THR A 27 -9.57 -3.60 -6.31
CA THR A 27 -8.44 -4.39 -5.84
C THR A 27 -7.84 -3.79 -4.58
N VAL A 28 -7.95 -4.53 -3.48
CA VAL A 28 -7.25 -4.22 -2.23
C VAL A 28 -5.81 -4.72 -2.32
N LEU A 29 -4.86 -3.88 -1.91
CA LEU A 29 -3.43 -4.15 -1.98
C LEU A 29 -2.78 -4.14 -0.59
N GLY A 30 -1.91 -5.12 -0.35
CA GLY A 30 -1.17 -5.33 0.89
C GLY A 30 0.19 -5.98 0.63
N THR A 31 1.13 -5.23 0.05
CA THR A 31 2.47 -5.68 -0.35
C THR A 31 3.30 -6.17 0.83
N ASN A 32 3.28 -5.46 1.95
CA ASN A 32 4.03 -5.81 3.17
C ASN A 32 3.22 -6.64 4.17
N LEU A 33 2.11 -7.25 3.73
CA LEU A 33 1.26 -8.08 4.58
C LEU A 33 1.51 -9.55 4.28
N ASP A 34 1.72 -10.31 5.35
CA ASP A 34 1.78 -11.77 5.32
C ASP A 34 0.60 -12.33 6.12
N THR A 35 -0.36 -12.89 5.39
CA THR A 35 -1.59 -13.47 5.92
C THR A 35 -1.51 -14.99 6.07
N SER A 36 -0.35 -15.60 5.83
CA SER A 36 -0.21 -17.07 5.77
C SER A 36 -0.50 -17.78 7.10
N GLU A 37 -0.36 -17.07 8.22
CA GLU A 37 -0.65 -17.59 9.56
C GLU A 37 -2.05 -17.24 10.07
N GLU A 38 -2.85 -16.48 9.30
CA GLU A 38 -4.20 -16.05 9.68
C GLU A 38 -5.28 -16.93 9.03
N PRO A 39 -5.94 -17.83 9.79
CA PRO A 39 -6.90 -18.79 9.23
C PRO A 39 -8.08 -18.16 8.49
N LEU A 40 -8.49 -16.94 8.86
CA LEU A 40 -9.60 -16.26 8.19
C LEU A 40 -9.27 -15.87 6.73
N PHE A 41 -7.99 -15.85 6.34
CA PHE A 41 -7.54 -15.61 4.97
C PHE A 41 -7.42 -16.89 4.11
N ASN A 42 -7.75 -18.09 4.64
CA ASN A 42 -7.63 -19.35 3.88
C ASN A 42 -8.37 -19.34 2.53
N ASP A 43 -9.53 -18.68 2.48
CA ASP A 43 -10.38 -18.55 1.27
C ASP A 43 -10.40 -17.10 0.75
N THR A 44 -9.40 -16.29 1.07
CA THR A 44 -9.35 -14.87 0.66
C THR A 44 -7.92 -14.49 0.35
N THR A 45 -7.67 -14.12 -0.91
CA THR A 45 -6.34 -13.68 -1.33
C THR A 45 -6.24 -12.17 -1.21
N LEU A 46 -5.23 -11.70 -0.50
CA LEU A 46 -4.83 -10.30 -0.52
C LEU A 46 -3.72 -10.12 -1.56
N ASN A 47 -3.95 -9.25 -2.54
CA ASN A 47 -2.99 -9.02 -3.61
C ASN A 47 -1.82 -8.16 -3.11
N LYS A 48 -0.58 -8.56 -3.41
CA LYS A 48 0.60 -7.73 -3.15
C LYS A 48 0.72 -6.58 -4.15
N SER A 49 0.33 -6.83 -5.40
CA SER A 49 0.37 -5.86 -6.48
C SER A 49 -0.72 -6.12 -7.50
N ILE A 50 -0.99 -5.12 -8.35
CA ILE A 50 -1.81 -5.24 -9.55
C ILE A 50 -1.04 -4.64 -10.73
N ILE A 51 -1.23 -5.21 -11.93
CA ILE A 51 -0.63 -4.70 -13.16
C ILE A 51 -1.74 -4.09 -14.02
N TYR A 52 -1.54 -2.85 -14.44
CA TYR A 52 -2.34 -2.19 -15.47
C TYR A 52 -1.55 -2.11 -16.77
N GLU A 53 -2.25 -2.25 -17.89
CA GLU A 53 -1.70 -1.98 -19.22
C GLU A 53 -2.16 -0.60 -19.68
N VAL A 54 -1.19 0.30 -19.89
CA VAL A 54 -1.42 1.67 -20.39
C VAL A 54 -0.71 1.78 -21.72
N GLY A 55 -1.48 1.65 -22.81
CA GLY A 55 -0.90 1.46 -24.14
C GLY A 55 -0.11 0.16 -24.21
N ASN A 56 1.17 0.23 -24.58
CA ASN A 56 2.08 -0.91 -24.61
C ASN A 56 2.98 -1.01 -23.35
N VAL A 57 2.69 -0.23 -22.31
CA VAL A 57 3.48 -0.18 -21.07
C VAL A 57 2.72 -0.84 -19.93
N LYS A 58 3.39 -1.77 -19.24
CA LYS A 58 2.88 -2.39 -18.01
C LYS A 58 3.27 -1.54 -16.80
N VAL A 59 2.28 -1.15 -16.00
CA VAL A 59 2.39 -0.37 -14.77
C VAL A 59 2.02 -1.26 -13.59
N GLY A 60 2.96 -1.46 -12.66
CA GLY A 60 2.73 -2.20 -11.42
C GLY A 60 2.37 -1.24 -10.30
N VAL A 61 1.30 -1.54 -9.58
CA VAL A 61 0.83 -0.78 -8.42
C VAL A 61 0.90 -1.67 -7.19
N MET A 62 1.52 -1.17 -6.14
CA MET A 62 1.73 -1.82 -4.84
C MET A 62 1.02 -1.04 -3.74
N GLY A 63 0.76 -1.68 -2.60
CA GLY A 63 0.11 -1.07 -1.44
C GLY A 63 0.85 -1.38 -0.15
N VAL A 64 1.33 -0.38 0.58
CA VAL A 64 2.02 -0.58 1.87
C VAL A 64 1.32 0.10 3.04
N VAL A 65 1.34 -0.56 4.20
CA VAL A 65 0.76 -0.06 5.45
C VAL A 65 1.83 0.03 6.54
N THR A 66 1.74 1.04 7.41
CA THR A 66 2.68 1.25 8.51
C THR A 66 2.77 0.04 9.45
N GLN A 67 3.99 -0.31 9.87
CA GLN A 67 4.24 -1.26 10.96
C GLN A 67 3.63 -0.83 12.30
N GLU A 68 3.35 0.47 12.50
CA GLU A 68 2.67 0.99 13.70
C GLU A 68 1.29 0.36 13.91
N THR A 69 0.65 -0.14 12.84
CA THR A 69 -0.61 -0.89 12.88
C THR A 69 -0.57 -2.05 13.89
N MET A 70 0.60 -2.67 14.11
CA MET A 70 0.78 -3.72 15.12
C MET A 70 0.57 -3.22 16.56
N MET A 71 0.72 -1.93 16.81
CA MET A 71 0.54 -1.30 18.13
C MET A 71 -0.79 -0.59 18.28
N ILE A 72 -1.34 -0.03 17.19
CA ILE A 72 -2.51 0.87 17.23
C ILE A 72 -3.82 0.22 16.75
N ALA A 73 -3.77 -0.99 16.21
CA ALA A 73 -4.92 -1.74 15.72
C ALA A 73 -4.85 -3.22 16.15
N ARG A 74 -5.72 -4.07 15.60
CA ARG A 74 -5.86 -5.49 15.99
C ARG A 74 -5.58 -6.44 14.81
N PRO A 75 -4.35 -6.51 14.27
CA PRO A 75 -4.08 -7.28 13.04
C PRO A 75 -4.23 -8.81 13.18
N GLY A 76 -4.44 -9.35 14.38
CA GLY A 76 -4.56 -10.79 14.59
C GLY A 76 -3.23 -11.49 14.30
N LYS A 77 -3.25 -12.53 13.46
CA LYS A 77 -2.04 -13.24 13.02
C LYS A 77 -1.48 -12.72 11.69
N VAL A 78 -2.04 -11.65 11.13
CA VAL A 78 -1.46 -10.99 9.96
C VAL A 78 -0.17 -10.29 10.38
N LYS A 79 0.94 -10.68 9.76
CA LYS A 79 2.24 -10.04 9.99
C LYS A 79 2.38 -8.83 9.07
N ILE A 80 2.97 -7.75 9.61
CA ILE A 80 3.27 -6.53 8.88
C ILE A 80 4.79 -6.42 8.77
N LEU A 81 5.29 -6.74 7.59
CA LEU A 81 6.71 -6.79 7.27
C LEU A 81 7.27 -5.38 7.02
N ASP A 82 8.60 -5.27 6.98
CA ASP A 82 9.30 -4.03 6.64
C ASP A 82 8.84 -3.51 5.27
N GLU A 83 8.50 -2.23 5.20
CA GLU A 83 7.86 -1.64 4.02
C GLU A 83 8.81 -1.58 2.83
N ILE A 84 10.07 -1.17 3.06
CA ILE A 84 11.06 -1.00 2.00
C ILE A 84 11.45 -2.36 1.41
N GLN A 85 11.80 -3.33 2.25
CA GLN A 85 12.15 -4.68 1.82
C GLN A 85 11.01 -5.35 1.06
N SER A 86 9.77 -5.16 1.52
CA SER A 86 8.59 -5.73 0.85
C SER A 86 8.36 -5.09 -0.53
N ILE A 87 8.53 -3.78 -0.66
CA ILE A 87 8.46 -3.08 -1.95
C ILE A 87 9.57 -3.57 -2.88
N GLU A 88 10.81 -3.63 -2.43
CA GLU A 88 11.94 -4.09 -3.26
C GLU A 88 11.74 -5.52 -3.77
N ALA A 89 11.23 -6.42 -2.91
CA ALA A 89 10.91 -7.78 -3.29
C ALA A 89 9.82 -7.84 -4.36
N GLU A 90 8.74 -7.08 -4.20
CA GLU A 90 7.64 -7.06 -5.17
C GLU A 90 8.03 -6.37 -6.49
N VAL A 91 8.87 -5.33 -6.45
CA VAL A 91 9.46 -4.72 -7.65
C VAL A 91 10.23 -5.75 -8.46
N LYS A 92 10.99 -6.65 -7.83
CA LYS A 92 11.70 -7.74 -8.54
C LYS A 92 10.73 -8.69 -9.24
N VAL A 93 9.66 -9.11 -8.57
CA VAL A 93 8.60 -9.95 -9.16
C VAL A 93 7.94 -9.25 -10.36
N LEU A 94 7.63 -7.95 -10.22
CA LEU A 94 7.02 -7.16 -11.29
C LEU A 94 7.97 -6.98 -12.49
N LYS A 95 9.29 -6.78 -12.24
CA LYS A 95 10.32 -6.74 -13.29
C LYS A 95 10.32 -8.01 -14.14
N GLU A 96 10.28 -9.18 -13.50
CA GLU A 96 10.23 -10.48 -14.20
C GLU A 96 8.98 -10.62 -15.07
N ARG A 97 7.89 -9.96 -14.70
CA ARG A 97 6.62 -9.92 -15.45
C ARG A 97 6.59 -8.87 -16.57
N GLY A 98 7.72 -8.20 -16.82
CA GLY A 98 7.89 -7.20 -17.87
C GLY A 98 7.28 -5.83 -17.54
N VAL A 99 6.95 -5.56 -16.28
CA VAL A 99 6.52 -4.23 -15.81
C VAL A 99 7.66 -3.24 -15.99
N LYS A 100 7.32 -1.98 -16.32
CA LYS A 100 8.30 -0.90 -16.55
C LYS A 100 8.12 0.30 -15.65
N VAL A 101 6.91 0.50 -15.10
CA VAL A 101 6.59 1.60 -14.20
C VAL A 101 6.12 1.02 -12.87
N TYR A 102 6.66 1.53 -11.77
CA TYR A 102 6.36 1.04 -10.41
C TYR A 102 5.80 2.18 -9.57
N ILE A 103 4.58 1.99 -9.06
CA ILE A 103 3.86 2.94 -8.23
C ILE A 103 3.58 2.28 -6.88
N VAL A 104 3.81 3.02 -5.80
CA VAL A 104 3.41 2.61 -4.45
C VAL A 104 2.30 3.53 -3.98
N ILE A 105 1.17 2.95 -3.57
CA ILE A 105 0.14 3.62 -2.78
C ILE A 105 0.44 3.29 -1.31
N SER A 106 0.64 4.30 -0.49
CA SER A 106 1.22 4.14 0.84
C SER A 106 0.32 4.72 1.92
N HIS A 107 0.28 4.03 3.06
CA HIS A 107 -0.30 4.49 4.31
C HIS A 107 0.73 4.40 5.45
N VAL A 108 1.92 4.95 5.23
CA VAL A 108 3.05 4.91 6.17
C VAL A 108 3.44 6.28 6.75
N GLY A 109 2.88 7.36 6.22
CA GLY A 109 3.18 8.73 6.62
C GLY A 109 4.27 9.39 5.79
N PHE A 110 4.23 10.72 5.71
CA PHE A 110 5.00 11.50 4.74
C PHE A 110 6.52 11.33 4.88
N ASP A 111 7.06 11.33 6.10
CA ASP A 111 8.51 11.17 6.30
C ASP A 111 9.00 9.80 5.84
N LYS A 112 8.21 8.75 6.12
CA LYS A 112 8.51 7.38 5.68
C LYS A 112 8.26 7.20 4.18
N ASP A 113 7.29 7.90 3.58
CA ASP A 113 7.12 7.98 2.11
C ASP A 113 8.38 8.56 1.44
N MET A 114 8.94 9.63 2.02
CA MET A 114 10.18 10.24 1.53
C MET A 114 11.39 9.32 1.72
N GLU A 115 11.43 8.51 2.79
CA GLU A 115 12.44 7.47 2.98
C GLU A 115 12.31 6.37 1.91
N ILE A 116 11.12 5.83 1.69
CA ILE A 116 10.83 4.83 0.66
C ILE A 116 11.29 5.32 -0.72
N ALA A 117 10.94 6.55 -1.10
CA ALA A 117 11.32 7.13 -2.39
C ALA A 117 12.84 7.26 -2.56
N ARG A 118 13.60 7.48 -1.47
CA ARG A 118 15.07 7.54 -1.52
C ARG A 118 15.71 6.15 -1.54
N SER A 119 15.13 5.20 -0.83
CA SER A 119 15.69 3.86 -0.66
C SER A 119 15.40 2.94 -1.84
N VAL A 120 14.28 3.14 -2.55
CA VAL A 120 13.88 2.30 -3.70
C VAL A 120 13.88 3.14 -4.99
N PRO A 121 15.06 3.35 -5.63
CA PRO A 121 15.20 4.25 -6.78
C PRO A 121 14.45 3.78 -8.04
N GLU A 122 13.97 2.53 -8.08
CA GLU A 122 13.13 2.05 -9.18
C GLU A 122 11.68 2.51 -9.12
N LEU A 123 11.23 3.04 -7.97
CA LEU A 123 9.89 3.62 -7.87
C LEU A 123 9.80 4.88 -8.72
N HIS A 124 8.70 4.99 -9.45
CA HIS A 124 8.42 6.14 -10.31
C HIS A 124 7.47 7.13 -9.62
N LEU A 125 6.62 6.65 -8.70
CA LEU A 125 5.66 7.46 -7.98
C LEU A 125 5.32 6.82 -6.62
N VAL A 126 5.27 7.67 -5.60
CA VAL A 126 4.71 7.34 -4.28
C VAL A 126 3.48 8.21 -4.05
N VAL A 127 2.34 7.59 -3.76
CA VAL A 127 1.09 8.26 -3.41
C VAL A 127 0.82 7.97 -1.94
N GLY A 128 1.16 8.93 -1.07
CA GLY A 128 1.14 8.79 0.38
C GLY A 128 -0.19 9.05 1.08
N GLY A 129 -0.20 8.82 2.39
CA GLY A 129 -1.37 8.95 3.28
C GLY A 129 -0.96 9.04 4.76
N HIS A 130 -1.87 8.62 5.66
CA HIS A 130 -1.67 8.50 7.12
C HIS A 130 -1.50 9.81 7.91
N THR A 131 -0.58 10.69 7.48
CA THR A 131 -0.19 11.92 8.21
C THR A 131 -1.07 13.13 7.91
N ASN A 132 -2.06 13.01 7.01
CA ASN A 132 -2.89 14.14 6.54
C ASN A 132 -2.07 15.33 6.02
N THR A 133 -0.90 15.07 5.44
CA THR A 133 0.03 16.10 4.96
C THR A 133 -0.58 16.85 3.78
N PHE A 134 -0.65 18.18 3.89
CA PHE A 134 -1.09 19.07 2.82
C PHE A 134 0.13 19.52 1.98
N LEU A 135 0.11 19.22 0.69
CA LEU A 135 1.14 19.65 -0.27
C LEU A 135 0.55 20.68 -1.23
N TYR A 136 1.23 21.81 -1.40
CA TYR A 136 0.79 22.90 -2.26
C TYR A 136 1.99 23.59 -2.91
N ASN A 137 1.87 23.93 -4.18
CA ASN A 137 2.93 24.58 -4.97
C ASN A 137 2.51 25.95 -5.55
N GLY A 138 1.36 26.50 -5.12
CA GLY A 138 0.88 27.79 -5.58
C GLY A 138 1.49 28.96 -4.79
N ASN A 139 1.38 30.16 -5.37
CA ASN A 139 1.76 31.39 -4.68
C ASN A 139 0.74 31.72 -3.59
N LEU A 140 1.19 31.87 -2.36
CA LEU A 140 0.38 32.49 -1.32
C LEU A 140 0.14 33.94 -1.74
N LEU A 141 -1.11 34.28 -2.07
CA LEU A 141 -1.50 35.67 -2.23
C LEU A 141 -1.34 36.34 -0.86
N GLN A 142 -0.34 37.22 -0.73
CA GLN A 142 -0.28 38.16 0.38
C GLN A 142 -1.50 39.08 0.25
N HIS A 143 -2.56 38.79 0.99
CA HIS A 143 -3.56 39.79 1.27
C HIS A 143 -2.92 40.79 2.23
N SER A 144 -2.42 41.89 1.68
CA SER A 144 -2.13 43.10 2.44
C SER A 144 -3.47 43.58 3.02
N VAL A 145 -3.60 43.52 4.34
CA VAL A 145 -4.69 44.16 5.08
C VAL A 145 -4.38 45.65 5.23
#